data_AF-A0A815VZJ7-F1
#
_entry.id   AF-A0A815VZJ7-F1
#
_cell.length_a   1.000
_cell.length_b   1.000
_cell.length_c   1.000
_cell.angle_alpha   90.00
_cell.angle_beta   90.00
_cell.angle_gamma   90.00
#
_symmetry.space_group_name_H-M   'P 1'
#
loop_
_entity.id
_entity.type
_entity.pdbx_description
1 polymer ?
#
loop_
_entity_poly.entity_id
_entity_poly.type
_entity_poly.pdbx_seq_one_letter_code
_entity_poly.pdbx_strand_id
1 'polypeptide(L)' 'MEVEDIRKNYMLNFTDEKYQKFLKDINDELPTPVGFRLAESPLFVKDEFRDILIAAGDHIINFILRSDFKQITEQAIPDK' A
#
# COMPACT_ATOMS: atom_id res chain seq x y z
N MET A 1 11.14 -19.87 3.10
CA MET A 1 10.52 -20.00 1.76
C MET A 1 10.76 -18.68 1.07
N GLU A 2 11.35 -18.69 -0.13
CA GLU A 2 11.60 -17.45 -0.86
C GLU A 2 10.29 -16.84 -1.36
N VAL A 3 10.27 -15.51 -1.53
CA VAL A 3 9.09 -14.76 -2.03
C VAL A 3 8.57 -15.34 -3.34
N GLU A 4 9.48 -15.81 -4.18
CA GLU A 4 9.17 -16.43 -5.48
C GLU A 4 8.29 -17.68 -5.35
N ASP A 5 8.60 -18.54 -4.37
CA ASP A 5 7.86 -19.79 -4.16
C ASP A 5 6.48 -19.53 -3.59
N ILE A 6 6.35 -18.56 -2.68
CA ILE A 6 5.07 -18.15 -2.09
C ILE A 6 4.17 -17.57 -3.19
N ARG A 7 4.72 -16.72 -4.07
CA ARG A 7 3.98 -16.15 -5.19
C ARG A 7 3.49 -17.22 -6.16
N LYS A 8 4.36 -18.15 -6.56
CA LYS A 8 3.96 -19.27 -7.44
C LYS A 8 2.85 -20.11 -6.81
N ASN A 9 2.99 -20.43 -5.53
CA ASN A 9 1.98 -21.21 -4.81
C ASN A 9 0.63 -20.47 -4.74
N TYR A 10 0.64 -19.17 -4.44
CA TYR A 10 -0.58 -18.36 -4.45
C TYR A 10 -1.24 -18.34 -5.83
N MET A 11 -0.47 -18.06 -6.89
CA MET A 11 -0.99 -18.00 -8.26
C MET A 11 -1.61 -19.33 -8.71
N LEU A 12 -0.96 -20.46 -8.38
CA LEU A 12 -1.49 -21.80 -8.70
C LEU A 12 -2.81 -22.11 -7.99
N ASN A 13 -3.04 -21.52 -6.83
CA ASN A 13 -4.24 -21.73 -6.02
C ASN A 13 -5.30 -20.63 -6.20
N PHE A 14 -5.04 -19.64 -7.05
CA PHE A 14 -5.97 -18.55 -7.34
C PHE A 14 -7.17 -19.05 -8.14
N THR A 15 -8.35 -18.59 -7.76
CA THR A 15 -9.63 -18.88 -8.43
C THR A 15 -10.55 -17.68 -8.26
N ASP A 16 -11.37 -17.37 -9.25
CA ASP A 16 -12.33 -16.26 -9.18
C ASP A 16 -13.26 -16.36 -7.96
N GLU A 17 -13.69 -17.57 -7.60
CA GLU A 17 -14.56 -17.83 -6.44
C GLU A 17 -13.92 -17.38 -5.12
N LYS A 18 -12.64 -17.73 -4.90
CA LYS A 18 -11.87 -17.27 -3.72
C LYS A 18 -11.71 -15.75 -3.71
N TYR A 19 -11.48 -15.15 -4.87
CA TYR A 19 -11.34 -13.70 -4.98
C TYR A 19 -12.66 -12.97 -4.68
N GLN A 20 -13.78 -13.42 -5.25
CA GLN A 20 -15.10 -12.86 -4.96
C GLN A 20 -15.49 -13.02 -3.49
N LYS A 21 -15.16 -14.17 -2.88
CA LYS A 21 -15.35 -14.36 -1.44
C LYS A 21 -14.51 -13.37 -0.62
N PHE A 22 -13.24 -13.19 -0.97
CA PHE A 22 -12.36 -12.21 -0.32
C PHE A 22 -12.92 -10.78 -0.41
N LEU A 23 -13.38 -10.36 -1.59
CA LEU A 23 -14.02 -9.05 -1.77
C LEU A 23 -15.26 -8.92 -0.89
N LYS A 24 -16.10 -9.96 -0.82
CA LYS A 24 -17.30 -9.96 0.03
C LYS A 24 -16.92 -9.82 1.50
N ASP A 25 -15.97 -10.62 1.98
CA ASP A 25 -15.54 -10.63 3.38
C ASP A 25 -15.01 -9.24 3.80
N ILE A 26 -14.24 -8.55 2.93
CA ILE A 26 -13.78 -7.17 3.21
C ILE A 26 -14.95 -6.18 3.26
N ASN A 27 -15.84 -6.25 2.26
CA ASN A 27 -16.94 -5.29 2.17
C ASN A 27 -17.95 -5.45 3.30
N ASP A 28 -18.14 -6.67 3.83
CA ASP A 28 -19.02 -6.93 4.98
C ASP A 28 -18.48 -6.32 6.28
N GLU A 29 -17.16 -6.15 6.41
CA GLU A 29 -16.51 -5.55 7.59
C GLU A 29 -16.43 -4.02 7.52
N LEU A 30 -16.73 -3.41 6.38
CA LEU A 30 -16.63 -1.97 6.17
C LEU A 30 -18.01 -1.30 6.14
N PRO A 31 -18.14 -0.06 6.67
CA PRO A 31 -19.40 0.70 6.61
C PRO A 31 -19.87 1.00 5.18
N THR A 32 -18.93 1.01 4.24
CA THR A 32 -19.18 1.24 2.81
C THR A 32 -18.28 0.34 2.00
N PRO A 33 -18.75 -0.14 0.82
CA PRO A 33 -17.91 -0.93 -0.07
C PRO A 33 -16.62 -0.22 -0.47
N VAL A 34 -15.57 -0.99 -0.70
CA VAL A 34 -14.26 -0.51 -1.12
C VAL A 34 -14.38 0.22 -2.45
N GLY A 35 -14.07 1.52 -2.45
CA GLY A 35 -14.14 2.40 -3.63
C GLY A 35 -12.91 2.33 -4.55
N PHE A 36 -11.98 1.41 -4.30
CA PHE A 36 -10.74 1.25 -5.05
C PHE A 36 -10.51 -0.21 -5.45
N ARG A 37 -9.66 -0.43 -6.45
CA ARG A 37 -9.31 -1.78 -6.90
C ARG A 37 -8.37 -2.45 -5.90
N LEU A 38 -8.73 -3.63 -5.45
CA LEU A 38 -7.84 -4.52 -4.72
C LEU A 38 -7.02 -5.33 -5.74
N ALA A 39 -5.70 -5.36 -5.55
CA ALA A 39 -4.84 -6.16 -6.42
C ALA A 39 -5.09 -7.65 -6.17
N GLU A 40 -5.34 -8.40 -7.24
CA GLU A 40 -5.56 -9.86 -7.18
C GLU A 40 -4.29 -10.61 -6.77
N SER A 41 -3.12 -10.03 -7.08
CA SER A 41 -1.81 -10.56 -6.71
C SER A 41 -1.33 -9.98 -5.38
N PRO A 42 -1.04 -10.82 -4.37
CA PRO A 42 -0.54 -10.37 -3.08
C PRO A 42 0.86 -9.77 -3.22
N LEU A 43 1.11 -8.75 -2.42
CA LEU A 43 2.43 -8.16 -2.26
C LEU A 43 3.17 -8.85 -1.12
N PHE A 44 4.30 -9.47 -1.41
CA PHE A 44 5.17 -10.08 -0.41
C PHE A 44 6.33 -9.15 -0.10
N VAL A 45 6.31 -8.55 1.09
CA VAL A 45 7.38 -7.69 1.58
C VAL A 45 8.20 -8.43 2.62
N LYS A 46 9.53 -8.43 2.46
CA LYS A 46 10.45 -8.88 3.51
C LYS A 46 10.46 -7.84 4.64
N ASP A 47 10.77 -8.28 5.86
CA ASP A 47 10.81 -7.40 7.04
C ASP A 47 11.69 -6.17 6.81
N GLU A 48 12.88 -6.36 6.23
CA GLU A 48 13.79 -5.27 5.88
C GLU A 48 13.13 -4.24 4.95
N PHE A 49 12.41 -4.70 3.93
CA PHE A 49 11.74 -3.79 3.00
C PHE A 49 10.54 -3.08 3.64
N ARG A 50 9.78 -3.77 4.50
CA ARG A 50 8.74 -3.14 5.33
C ARG A 50 9.35 -2.00 6.15
N ASP A 51 10.46 -2.25 6.83
CA ASP A 51 11.09 -1.27 7.70
C ASP A 51 11.59 -0.05 6.92
N ILE A 52 12.09 -0.26 5.69
CA ILE A 52 12.41 0.83 4.75
C ILE A 52 11.17 1.66 4.40
N LEU A 53 10.03 1.02 4.09
CA LEU A 53 8.80 1.73 3.74
C LEU A 53 8.28 2.57 4.91
N ILE A 54 8.33 2.02 6.13
CA ILE A 54 7.93 2.74 7.34
C ILE A 54 8.86 3.93 7.57
N ALA A 55 10.17 3.71 7.55
CA ALA A 55 11.16 4.77 7.76
C ALA A 55 11.04 5.89 6.70
N ALA A 56 10.78 5.54 5.44
CA ALA A 56 10.55 6.51 4.37
C ALA A 56 9.26 7.33 4.61
N GLY A 57 8.18 6.66 5.01
CA GLY A 57 6.92 7.31 5.40
C GLY A 57 7.11 8.28 6.55
N ASP A 58 7.77 7.84 7.62
CA ASP A 58 8.09 8.67 8.78
C ASP A 58 8.97 9.86 8.40
N HIS A 59 9.95 9.66 7.51
CA HIS A 59 10.80 10.74 7.03
C HIS A 59 10.00 11.80 6.25
N ILE A 60 9.07 11.38 5.39
CA ILE A 60 8.17 12.30 4.66
C ILE A 60 7.28 13.06 5.64
N ILE A 61 6.65 12.37 6.60
CA ILE A 61 5.79 12.99 7.61
C ILE A 61 6.58 14.01 8.42
N ASN A 62 7.74 13.62 8.93
CA ASN A 62 8.61 14.50 9.70
C ASN A 62 9.04 15.73 8.89
N PHE A 63 9.34 15.56 7.60
CA PHE A 63 9.69 16.66 6.71
C PHE A 63 8.52 17.64 6.54
N ILE A 64 7.30 17.13 6.29
CA ILE A 64 6.09 17.95 6.12
C ILE A 64 5.73 18.70 7.41
N LEU A 65 5.98 18.11 8.58
CA LEU A 65 5.68 18.70 9.89
C LEU A 65 6.70 19.75 10.37
N ARG A 66 7.82 19.94 9.66
CA ARG A 66 8.80 20.96 10.03
C ARG A 66 8.19 22.36 10.02
N SER A 67 8.60 23.20 10.97
CA SER A 67 8.13 24.59 11.07
C SER A 67 8.46 25.44 9.84
N ASP A 68 9.54 25.12 9.14
CA ASP A 68 10.01 25.82 7.94
C ASP A 68 9.49 25.22 6.63
N PHE A 69 8.67 24.17 6.67
CA PHE A 69 8.19 23.47 5.48
C PHE A 69 7.57 24.42 4.45
N LYS A 70 6.68 25.32 4.90
CA LYS A 70 6.03 26.31 4.03
C LYS A 70 7.04 27.19 3.27
N GLN A 71 8.07 27.65 3.97
CA GLN A 71 9.13 28.48 3.36
C GLN A 71 9.93 27.69 2.33
N ILE A 72 10.24 26.43 2.61
CA ILE A 72 10.98 25.54 1.69
C ILE A 72 10.13 25.23 0.44
N THR A 73 8.81 25.13 0.58
CA THR A 73 7.89 24.78 -0.51
C THR A 73 7.32 25.99 -1.27
N GLU A 74 7.68 27.21 -0.92
CA GLU A 74 7.12 28.44 -1.53
C GLU A 74 7.30 28.45 -3.05
N GLN A 75 8.44 27.95 -3.53
CA GLN A 75 8.77 27.87 -4.97
C GLN A 75 8.10 26.69 -5.69
N ALA A 76 7.39 25.81 -4.98
CA ALA A 76 6.69 24.68 -5.58
C ALA A 76 5.39 25.11 -6.31
N ILE A 77 4.91 26.33 -6.04
CA ILE A 77 3.79 26.93 -6.78
C ILE A 77 4.40 27.71 -7.96
N PRO A 78 4.18 27.30 -9.21
CA PRO A 78 4.67 28.03 -10.37
C PRO A 78 4.00 29.41 -10.46
N ASP A 79 4.76 30.43 -10.89
CA ASP A 79 4.18 31.71 -11.29
C ASP A 79 3.23 31.51 -12.48
N LYS A 80 2.18 32.34 -12.53
CA LYS A 80 1.14 32.31 -13.57
C LYS A 80 1.69 32.47 -14.99
#